data_AF-A0A7C2WDC2-F1
#
_entry.id   AF-A0A7C2WDC2-F1
#
_cell.length_a   1.000
_cell.length_b   1.000
_cell.length_c   1.000
_cell.angle_alpha   90.00
_cell.angle_beta   90.00
_cell.angle_gamma   90.00
#
_symmetry.space_group_name_H-M   'P 1'
#
loop_
_entity.id
_entity.type
_entity.pdbx_description
1 polymer ?
#
loop_
_entity_poly.entity_id
_entity_poly.type
_entity_poly.pdbx_seq_one_letter_code
_entity_poly.pdbx_strand_id
1 'polypeptide(L)'
;DGYHLPGAEPPRQRLVKGDMRSLSIAAASIVAKVTRDRIMADLDRQYPGYGFAAHKGYGTRAHLDALRRLGPCPEHRRSFAPLARSRTDTPLLYAIDKAKPSCE
;
A
#
# COMPACT_ATOMS: atom_id res chain seq x y z
N ASP A 1 -16.66 0.82 -5.27
CA ASP A 1 -16.02 0.78 -6.60
C ASP A 1 -15.55 -0.64 -6.89
N GLY A 2 -16.00 -1.25 -7.99
CA GLY A 2 -15.49 -2.51 -8.54
C GLY A 2 -15.72 -3.82 -7.75
N TYR A 3 -15.86 -3.79 -6.43
CA TYR A 3 -15.92 -5.01 -5.60
C TYR A 3 -17.29 -5.65 -5.53
N HIS A 4 -17.32 -6.98 -5.61
CA HIS A 4 -18.50 -7.79 -5.33
C HIS A 4 -18.62 -7.99 -3.82
N LEU A 5 -19.80 -7.67 -3.26
CA LEU A 5 -20.11 -7.82 -1.84
C LEU A 5 -21.31 -8.75 -1.70
N PRO A 6 -21.10 -10.08 -1.64
CA PRO A 6 -22.20 -11.03 -1.50
C PRO A 6 -22.90 -10.88 -0.13
N GLY A 7 -24.22 -11.04 -0.10
CA GLY A 7 -25.02 -11.05 1.14
C GLY A 7 -25.21 -9.68 1.80
N ALA A 8 -24.95 -8.59 1.08
CA ALA A 8 -24.93 -7.27 1.64
C ALA A 8 -26.29 -6.56 1.44
N GLU A 9 -27.02 -6.26 2.52
CA GLU A 9 -28.27 -5.48 2.48
C GLU A 9 -28.02 -3.99 2.78
N PRO A 10 -28.74 -3.05 2.13
CA PRO A 10 -29.66 -3.24 0.99
C PRO A 10 -28.92 -3.68 -0.30
N PRO A 11 -29.64 -4.12 -1.36
CA PRO A 11 -29.03 -4.53 -2.62
C PRO A 11 -28.07 -3.48 -3.18
N ARG A 12 -26.89 -3.92 -3.63
CA ARG A 12 -25.80 -3.02 -4.05
C ARG A 12 -25.40 -3.31 -5.48
N GLN A 13 -25.27 -2.26 -6.29
CA GLN A 13 -24.75 -2.37 -7.64
C GLN A 13 -23.22 -2.23 -7.62
N ARG A 14 -22.51 -3.19 -8.22
CA ARG A 14 -21.09 -3.04 -8.50
C ARG A 14 -20.91 -2.17 -9.75
N LEU A 15 -20.09 -1.13 -9.66
CA LEU A 15 -19.70 -0.30 -10.80
C LEU A 15 -18.19 -0.41 -10.97
N VAL A 16 -17.75 -1.00 -12.09
CA VAL A 16 -16.33 -1.02 -12.49
C VAL A 16 -15.94 0.38 -12.94
N LYS A 17 -14.85 0.93 -12.39
CA LYS A 17 -14.47 2.34 -12.54
C LYS A 17 -15.63 3.27 -12.11
N GLY A 18 -16.18 2.98 -10.93
CA GLY A 18 -17.37 3.64 -10.42
C GLY A 18 -17.14 5.12 -10.12
N ASP A 19 -15.91 5.50 -9.78
CA ASP A 19 -15.48 6.88 -9.61
C ASP A 19 -15.64 7.73 -10.88
N MET A 20 -15.44 7.14 -12.06
CA MET A 20 -15.68 7.80 -13.34
C MET A 20 -17.17 7.87 -13.74
N ARG A 21 -18.05 7.14 -13.03
CA ARG A 21 -19.44 6.88 -13.45
C ARG A 21 -20.49 7.33 -12.43
N SER A 22 -20.09 7.66 -11.21
CA SER A 22 -20.98 8.04 -10.12
C SER A 22 -20.34 9.12 -9.28
N LEU A 23 -21.04 10.25 -9.12
CA LEU A 23 -20.59 11.37 -8.30
C LEU A 23 -20.37 10.97 -6.83
N SER A 24 -21.24 10.12 -6.29
CA SER A 24 -21.10 9.64 -4.91
C SER A 24 -19.86 8.77 -4.73
N ILE A 25 -19.53 7.92 -5.71
CA ILE A 25 -18.31 7.11 -5.67
C ILE A 25 -17.07 8.02 -5.85
N ALA A 26 -17.12 8.99 -6.76
CA ALA A 26 -16.04 9.95 -6.94
C ALA A 26 -15.75 10.75 -5.66
N ALA A 27 -16.79 11.27 -5.01
CA ALA A 27 -16.68 11.99 -3.74
C ALA A 27 -16.08 11.10 -2.64
N ALA A 28 -16.54 9.85 -2.52
CA ALA A 28 -15.98 8.89 -1.58
C ALA A 28 -14.49 8.61 -1.86
N SER A 29 -14.08 8.46 -3.12
CA SER A 29 -12.68 8.25 -3.51
C SER A 29 -11.79 9.44 -3.14
N ILE A 30 -12.27 10.68 -3.30
CA ILE A 30 -11.55 11.89 -2.89
C ILE A 30 -11.35 11.91 -1.37
N VAL A 31 -12.42 11.69 -0.60
CA VAL A 31 -12.34 11.66 0.87
C VAL A 31 -11.39 10.57 1.35
N ALA A 32 -11.46 9.38 0.76
CA ALA A 32 -10.58 8.28 1.09
C ALA A 32 -9.10 8.61 0.81
N LYS A 33 -8.81 9.16 -0.38
CA LYS A 33 -7.45 9.52 -0.80
C LYS A 33 -6.85 10.61 0.09
N VAL A 34 -7.57 11.71 0.31
CA VAL A 34 -7.10 12.84 1.12
C VAL A 34 -6.86 12.40 2.56
N THR A 35 -7.77 11.60 3.13
CA THR A 35 -7.60 11.05 4.47
C THR A 35 -6.38 10.14 4.56
N ARG A 36 -6.21 9.22 3.59
CA ARG A 36 -5.06 8.32 3.53
C ARG A 36 -3.74 9.07 3.45
N ASP A 37 -3.69 10.15 2.67
CA ASP A 37 -2.48 10.94 2.48
C ASP A 37 -2.06 11.70 3.74
N ARG A 38 -3.03 12.17 4.54
CA ARG A 38 -2.78 12.77 5.86
C ARG A 38 -2.21 11.74 6.83
N ILE A 39 -2.81 10.55 6.91
CA ILE A 39 -2.30 9.44 7.73
C ILE A 39 -0.84 9.10 7.35
N MET A 40 -0.48 9.17 6.07
CA MET A 40 0.92 8.94 5.65
C MET A 40 1.89 10.05 6.04
N ALA A 41 1.44 11.30 6.07
CA ALA A 41 2.25 12.38 6.61
C ALA A 41 2.45 12.20 8.13
N ASP A 42 1.44 11.72 8.84
CA ASP A 42 1.54 11.43 10.27
C ASP A 42 2.46 10.25 10.56
N LEU A 43 2.38 9.18 9.77
CA LEU A 43 3.33 8.07 9.88
C LEU A 43 4.76 8.48 9.58
N ASP A 44 4.99 9.42 8.65
CA ASP A 44 6.34 9.90 8.36
C ASP A 44 6.97 10.60 9.57
N ARG A 45 6.15 11.32 10.35
CA ARG A 45 6.59 11.94 11.62
C ARG A 45 6.84 10.90 12.71
N GLN A 46 6.00 9.86 12.79
CA GLN A 46 6.13 8.79 13.78
C GLN A 46 7.30 7.83 13.48
N TYR A 47 7.57 7.59 12.20
CA TYR A 47 8.61 6.70 11.70
C TYR A 47 9.51 7.46 10.73
N PRO A 48 10.37 8.36 11.25
CA PRO A 48 11.23 9.18 10.41
C PRO A 48 12.21 8.32 9.61
N GLY A 49 12.48 8.74 8.37
CA GLY A 49 13.43 8.10 7.48
C GLY A 49 12.85 7.02 6.54
N TYR A 50 11.57 6.65 6.69
CA TYR A 50 10.88 5.81 5.72
C TYR A 50 10.42 6.59 4.48
N GLY A 51 10.01 7.86 4.62
CA GLY A 51 9.54 8.69 3.50
C GLY A 51 8.05 8.52 3.18
N PHE A 52 7.25 8.09 4.16
CA PHE A 52 5.81 7.85 4.00
C PHE A 52 5.07 9.08 3.46
N ALA A 53 5.49 10.29 3.82
CA ALA A 53 4.89 11.52 3.33
C ALA A 53 5.02 11.67 1.81
N ALA A 54 6.09 11.14 1.20
CA ALA A 54 6.33 11.23 -0.24
C ALA A 54 5.62 10.10 -1.00
N HIS A 55 5.89 8.85 -0.66
CA HIS A 55 5.43 7.69 -1.44
C HIS A 55 4.20 6.99 -0.86
N LYS A 56 3.61 7.48 0.23
CA LYS A 56 2.33 7.01 0.80
C LYS A 56 2.29 5.50 1.11
N GLY A 57 3.44 4.92 1.42
CA GLY A 57 3.60 3.48 1.67
C GLY A 57 3.66 2.59 0.43
N TYR A 58 3.60 3.14 -0.79
CA TYR A 58 3.85 2.36 -2.01
C TYR A 58 5.31 1.86 -2.04
N GLY A 59 5.53 0.68 -2.62
CA GLY A 59 6.84 0.01 -2.73
C GLY A 59 7.77 0.66 -3.75
N THR A 60 8.01 1.97 -3.62
CA THR A 60 8.98 2.71 -4.42
C THR A 60 10.41 2.29 -4.05
N ARG A 61 11.38 2.58 -4.91
CA ARG A 61 12.79 2.28 -4.61
C ARG A 61 13.25 2.92 -3.30
N ALA A 62 12.91 4.18 -3.07
CA ALA A 62 13.21 4.88 -1.82
C ALA A 62 12.63 4.15 -0.59
N HIS A 63 11.40 3.65 -0.69
CA HIS A 63 10.76 2.92 0.40
C HIS A 63 11.43 1.56 0.66
N LEU A 64 11.79 0.84 -0.41
CA LEU A 64 12.51 -0.43 -0.30
C LEU A 64 13.91 -0.22 0.30
N ASP A 65 14.61 0.85 -0.07
CA ASP A 65 15.91 1.20 0.49
C ASP A 65 15.79 1.57 1.98
N ALA A 66 14.75 2.30 2.36
CA ALA A 66 14.45 2.56 3.77
C ALA A 66 14.14 1.27 4.55
N LEU A 67 13.35 0.35 3.97
CA LEU A 67 13.08 -0.97 4.53
C LEU A 67 14.34 -1.81 4.73
N ARG A 68 15.30 -1.75 3.81
CA ARG A 68 16.61 -2.43 3.97
C ARG A 68 17.42 -1.84 5.12
N ARG A 69 17.41 -0.51 5.26
CA ARG A 69 18.22 0.22 6.24
C ARG A 69 17.62 0.20 7.65
N LEU A 70 16.30 0.30 7.77
CA LEU A 70 15.58 0.47 9.03
C LEU A 70 14.82 -0.79 9.48
N GLY A 71 14.69 -1.80 8.59
CA GLY A 71 13.77 -2.91 8.78
C GLY A 71 12.30 -2.51 8.56
N PRO A 72 11.33 -3.41 8.77
CA PRO A 72 9.90 -3.07 8.74
C PRO A 72 9.38 -2.54 10.07
N CYS A 73 8.67 -1.41 10.07
CA CYS A 73 7.90 -0.91 11.21
C CYS A 73 6.51 -1.61 11.35
N PRO A 74 5.77 -1.43 12.47
CA PRO A 74 4.46 -2.05 12.71
C PRO A 74 3.40 -1.80 11.62
N GLU A 75 3.48 -0.65 10.95
CA GLU A 75 2.53 -0.25 9.90
C GLU A 75 2.76 -0.99 8.56
N HIS A 76 3.86 -1.74 8.44
CA HIS A 76 4.12 -2.54 7.26
C HIS A 76 3.27 -3.80 7.21
N ARG A 77 2.62 -4.01 6.07
CA ARG A 77 1.83 -5.21 5.80
C ARG A 77 2.75 -6.40 5.54
N ARG A 78 2.94 -7.25 6.55
CA ARG A 78 3.83 -8.42 6.47
C ARG A 78 3.42 -9.47 5.45
N SER A 79 2.15 -9.50 5.05
CA SER A 79 1.67 -10.41 3.99
C SER A 79 1.99 -9.94 2.57
N PHE A 80 2.60 -8.76 2.40
CA PHE A 80 2.92 -8.21 1.09
C PHE A 80 4.38 -8.49 0.76
N ALA A 81 4.68 -8.83 -0.50
CA ALA A 81 6.08 -8.86 -0.94
C ALA A 81 6.70 -7.46 -0.77
N PRO A 82 7.96 -7.33 -0.33
CA PRO A 82 8.94 -8.41 -0.09
C PRO A 82 8.84 -9.09 1.29
N LEU A 83 8.07 -8.55 2.24
CA LEU A 83 8.01 -9.02 3.63
C LEU A 83 7.34 -10.40 3.79
N ALA A 84 6.41 -10.76 2.89
CA ALA A 84 5.75 -12.06 2.90
C ALA A 84 6.71 -13.25 2.73
N ARG A 85 7.86 -13.01 2.09
CA ARG A 85 8.84 -14.04 1.72
C ARG A 85 9.92 -14.26 2.77
N SER A 86 9.96 -13.48 3.85
CA SER A 86 11.02 -13.53 4.87
C SER A 86 10.76 -14.53 6.02
N ARG A 87 10.04 -15.63 5.78
CA ARG A 87 9.77 -16.68 6.80
C ARG A 87 10.90 -17.72 6.93
N THR A 88 11.99 -17.57 6.18
CA THR A 88 13.21 -18.37 6.30
C THR A 88 14.31 -17.50 6.90
N ASP A 89 15.05 -18.04 7.87
CA ASP A 89 16.13 -17.42 8.66
C ASP A 89 17.27 -16.84 7.81
N THR A 90 17.01 -15.76 7.09
CA THR A 90 18.02 -15.00 6.36
C THR A 90 17.79 -13.53 6.66
N PRO A 91 18.80 -12.80 7.15
CA PRO A 91 18.67 -11.37 7.41
C PRO A 91 18.17 -10.68 6.14
N LEU A 92 17.23 -9.75 6.32
CA LEU A 92 16.54 -8.92 5.32
C LEU A 92 17.44 -8.26 4.25
N LEU A 93 18.76 -8.32 4.44
CA LEU A 93 19.78 -7.78 3.56
C LEU A 93 19.87 -8.50 2.20
N TYR A 94 19.49 -9.78 2.09
CA TYR A 94 19.79 -10.59 0.89
C TYR A 94 18.63 -10.81 -0.09
N ALA A 95 17.36 -10.63 0.31
CA ALA A 95 16.21 -11.08 -0.49
C ALA A 95 15.61 -10.05 -1.46
N ILE A 96 15.96 -8.77 -1.35
CA ILE A 96 15.29 -7.69 -2.12
C ILE A 96 15.99 -7.39 -3.45
N ASP A 97 17.20 -7.92 -3.68
CA ASP A 97 17.98 -7.72 -4.91
C ASP A 97 17.60 -8.66 -6.07
N LYS A 98 16.73 -9.66 -5.84
CA LYS A 98 16.33 -10.63 -6.88
C LYS A 98 14.94 -10.40 -7.49
N ALA A 99 14.46 -9.17 -7.54
CA ALA A 99 13.17 -8.84 -8.17
C ALA A 99 13.32 -8.05 -9.48
N LYS A 100 13.80 -8.72 -10.52
CA LYS A 100 13.31 -8.64 -11.92
C LYS A 100 14.04 -9.72 -12.75
N PRO A 101 13.40 -10.78 -13.26
CA PRO A 101 13.68 -11.18 -14.63
C PRO A 101 13.16 -10.05 -15.52
N SER A 102 14.03 -9.50 -16.35
CA SER A 102 13.66 -8.66 -17.49
C SER A 102 12.52 -9.34 -18.25
N CYS A 103 11.43 -8.62 -18.43
CA CYS A 103 10.45 -8.96 -19.45
C CYS A 103 11.16 -8.78 -20.80
N GLU A 104 11.38 -9.88 -21.52
CA GLU A 104 11.32 -9.84 -22.99
C GLU A 104 9.86 -9.75 -23.43
#